data_AF-A0AAJ7TEY0-F1
#
_entry.id   AF-A0AAJ7TEY0-F1
#
_cell.length_a   1.000
_cell.length_b   1.000
_cell.length_c   1.000
_cell.angle_alpha   90.00
_cell.angle_beta   90.00
_cell.angle_gamma   90.00
#
_symmetry.space_group_name_H-M   'P 1'
#
loop_
_entity.id
_entity.type
_entity.pdbx_description
1 polymer ?
#
loop_
_entity_poly.entity_id
_entity_poly.type
_entity_poly.pdbx_seq_one_letter_code
_entity_poly.pdbx_strand_id
1 'polypeptide(L)'
;MNWLSQQRNHLGGYASTQDTIVALQALSEFAVLQFGKVSGSLTVSTALPSSSITVQLSGMNATDKRIVKISTSSNLNVTLSGTGNGQVIAQLNVFYNLRDSPVVRRARSAAPSPSYELDVYFEDTGVNGSIGEQVVLTACTRWMGQDASGMALMETNLLSGFLGDDKIALTDNLKLVETSTGKIHLYFVNLNENSTCVNITQHRVAPVAKTMEALVSISDYYEPRTRVEMQYKSLKLSNITLQSLCGENCTFQSNVLANTTTAKASGIMSGSGMNPFLWFLMPAAFYLSWMGL
;
A
#
# COMPACT_ATOMS: atom_id res chain seq x y z
N MET A 1 -3.91 -25.82 -9.84
CA MET A 1 -2.64 -25.10 -9.63
C MET A 1 -2.60 -23.77 -10.38
N ASN A 2 -2.74 -23.74 -11.71
CA ASN A 2 -2.62 -22.50 -12.52
C ASN A 2 -3.45 -21.31 -12.01
N TRP A 3 -4.74 -21.49 -11.77
CA TRP A 3 -5.60 -20.42 -11.24
C TRP A 3 -5.17 -19.96 -9.84
N LEU A 4 -4.88 -20.91 -8.94
CA LEU A 4 -4.49 -20.61 -7.57
C LEU A 4 -3.14 -19.87 -7.49
N SER A 5 -2.19 -20.19 -8.38
CA SER A 5 -0.90 -19.48 -8.47
C SER A 5 -1.07 -18.02 -8.92
N GLN A 6 -2.13 -17.69 -9.66
CA GLN A 6 -2.41 -16.32 -10.10
C GLN A 6 -3.00 -15.43 -9.00
N GLN A 7 -3.59 -16.01 -7.95
CA GLN A 7 -4.18 -15.25 -6.85
C GLN A 7 -3.17 -14.85 -5.76
N ARG A 8 -1.89 -15.26 -5.91
CA ARG A 8 -0.84 -15.03 -4.92
C ARG A 8 -0.36 -13.58 -4.91
N ASN A 9 -0.24 -12.98 -3.73
CA ASN A 9 0.27 -11.63 -3.54
C ASN A 9 1.81 -11.56 -3.69
N HIS A 10 2.38 -10.35 -3.68
CA HIS A 10 3.81 -10.15 -3.89
C HIS A 10 4.73 -10.75 -2.80
N LEU A 11 4.16 -11.08 -1.62
CA LEU A 11 4.88 -11.70 -0.50
C LEU A 11 4.78 -13.22 -0.50
N GLY A 12 3.92 -13.80 -1.33
CA GLY A 12 3.69 -15.25 -1.39
C GLY A 12 2.46 -15.74 -0.63
N GLY A 13 1.71 -14.83 0.01
CA GLY A 13 0.42 -15.13 0.64
C GLY A 13 -0.77 -14.88 -0.29
N TYR A 14 -1.98 -14.94 0.24
CA TYR A 14 -3.23 -14.70 -0.48
C TYR A 14 -3.96 -13.48 0.11
N ALA A 15 -5.19 -13.22 -0.34
CA ALA A 15 -5.95 -12.03 0.04
C ALA A 15 -6.29 -11.99 1.54
N SER A 16 -6.63 -13.14 2.13
CA SER A 16 -6.93 -13.28 3.56
C SER A 16 -6.05 -14.34 4.25
N THR A 17 -6.10 -14.37 5.57
CA THR A 17 -5.38 -15.37 6.40
C THR A 17 -5.85 -16.79 6.09
N GLN A 18 -7.17 -17.01 5.97
CA GLN A 18 -7.72 -18.33 5.66
C GLN A 18 -7.36 -18.78 4.24
N ASP A 19 -7.48 -17.88 3.26
CA ASP A 19 -7.06 -18.18 1.88
C ASP A 19 -5.58 -18.59 1.85
N THR A 20 -4.75 -17.90 2.64
CA THR A 20 -3.32 -18.21 2.72
C THR A 20 -3.09 -19.61 3.26
N ILE A 21 -3.74 -19.99 4.37
CA ILE A 21 -3.57 -21.31 4.98
C ILE A 21 -4.04 -22.41 4.02
N VAL A 22 -5.27 -22.30 3.52
CA VAL A 22 -5.88 -23.33 2.67
C VAL A 22 -5.15 -23.46 1.34
N ALA A 23 -4.80 -22.34 0.71
CA ALA A 23 -4.10 -22.36 -0.56
C ALA A 23 -2.68 -22.93 -0.42
N LEU A 24 -1.94 -22.54 0.63
CA LEU A 24 -0.60 -23.07 0.86
C LEU A 24 -0.64 -24.56 1.17
N GLN A 25 -1.59 -25.02 1.98
CA GLN A 25 -1.76 -26.46 2.23
C GLN A 25 -2.02 -27.23 0.92
N ALA A 26 -2.99 -26.79 0.12
CA ALA A 26 -3.32 -27.44 -1.15
C ALA A 26 -2.15 -27.43 -2.14
N LEU A 27 -1.39 -26.33 -2.20
CA LEU A 27 -0.20 -26.23 -3.05
C LEU A 27 0.94 -27.14 -2.55
N SER A 28 1.13 -27.26 -1.25
CA SER A 28 2.12 -28.16 -0.66
C SER A 28 1.80 -29.62 -0.93
N GLU A 29 0.54 -30.04 -0.73
CA GLU A 29 0.10 -31.41 -1.04
C GLU A 29 0.23 -31.71 -2.54
N PHE A 30 -0.16 -30.77 -3.40
CA PHE A 30 0.02 -30.90 -4.85
C PHE A 30 1.50 -30.97 -5.26
N ALA A 31 2.36 -30.16 -4.64
CA ALA A 31 3.79 -30.13 -4.96
C ALA A 31 4.46 -31.48 -4.66
N VAL A 32 4.12 -32.12 -3.53
CA VAL A 32 4.66 -33.43 -3.15
C VAL A 32 4.36 -34.50 -4.21
N LEU A 33 3.15 -34.49 -4.78
CA LEU A 33 2.76 -35.44 -5.84
C LEU A 33 3.51 -35.22 -7.16
N GLN A 34 4.00 -34.00 -7.38
CA GLN A 34 4.61 -33.56 -8.62
C GLN A 34 6.14 -33.49 -8.56
N PHE A 35 6.73 -33.76 -7.39
CA PHE A 35 8.18 -33.68 -7.18
C PHE A 35 8.92 -34.74 -8.02
N GLY A 36 9.59 -34.27 -9.07
CA GLY A 36 10.54 -35.04 -9.88
C GLY A 36 11.92 -34.41 -9.86
N LYS A 37 12.91 -35.06 -10.51
CA LYS A 37 14.24 -34.48 -10.68
C LYS A 37 14.16 -33.19 -11.50
N VAL A 38 14.56 -32.07 -10.89
CA VAL A 38 14.63 -30.75 -11.55
C VAL A 38 15.99 -30.60 -12.22
N SER A 39 15.97 -30.36 -13.53
CA SER A 39 17.16 -30.08 -14.34
C SER A 39 16.78 -29.26 -15.56
N GLY A 40 17.33 -28.06 -15.70
CA GLY A 40 17.02 -27.21 -16.84
C GLY A 40 17.64 -25.82 -16.75
N SER A 41 17.25 -24.96 -17.67
CA SER A 41 17.60 -23.54 -17.68
C SER A 41 16.36 -22.69 -17.93
N LEU A 42 16.31 -21.54 -17.28
CA LEU A 42 15.27 -20.54 -17.44
C LEU A 42 15.92 -19.21 -17.80
N THR A 43 15.57 -18.67 -18.95
CA THR A 43 16.02 -17.37 -19.42
C THR A 43 14.89 -16.37 -19.33
N VAL A 44 15.13 -15.29 -18.58
CA VAL A 44 14.26 -14.11 -18.53
C VAL A 44 14.91 -13.06 -19.42
N SER A 45 14.23 -12.63 -20.47
CA SER A 45 14.68 -11.54 -21.33
C SER A 45 13.67 -10.41 -21.36
N THR A 46 14.15 -9.19 -21.54
CA THR A 46 13.32 -8.01 -21.75
C THR A 46 13.60 -7.42 -23.13
N ALA A 47 12.70 -6.58 -23.64
CA ALA A 47 12.89 -5.90 -24.93
C ALA A 47 14.16 -5.03 -25.01
N LEU A 48 14.78 -4.70 -23.87
CA LEU A 48 16.06 -4.01 -23.85
C LEU A 48 17.20 -5.04 -23.96
N PRO A 49 18.09 -4.93 -24.97
CA PRO A 49 19.11 -5.93 -25.29
C PRO A 49 20.16 -6.16 -24.17
N SER A 50 20.21 -5.29 -23.16
CA SER A 50 21.17 -5.34 -22.06
C SER A 50 20.66 -6.03 -20.77
N SER A 51 19.49 -6.67 -20.77
CA SER A 51 18.91 -7.28 -19.56
C SER A 51 18.29 -8.65 -19.80
N SER A 52 19.07 -9.58 -20.36
CA SER A 52 18.74 -11.01 -20.30
C SER A 52 19.45 -11.66 -19.12
N ILE A 53 18.70 -12.41 -18.30
CA ILE A 53 19.22 -13.13 -17.14
C ILE A 53 18.85 -14.60 -17.33
N THR A 54 19.88 -15.44 -17.41
CA THR A 54 19.71 -16.90 -17.47
C THR A 54 19.97 -17.49 -16.09
N VAL A 55 19.01 -18.27 -15.59
CA VAL A 55 19.09 -19.00 -14.33
C VAL A 55 19.18 -20.49 -14.65
N GLN A 56 20.24 -21.13 -14.15
CA GLN A 56 20.39 -22.59 -14.24
C GLN A 56 19.66 -23.25 -13.08
N LEU A 57 18.82 -24.22 -13.39
CA LEU A 57 17.98 -24.95 -12.45
C LEU A 57 18.54 -26.36 -12.26
N SER A 58 18.83 -26.72 -11.02
CA SER A 58 19.28 -28.05 -10.62
C SER A 58 18.55 -28.45 -9.34
N GLY A 59 18.59 -29.74 -8.99
CA GLY A 59 18.01 -30.22 -7.73
C GLY A 59 18.55 -29.53 -6.47
N MET A 60 19.76 -28.96 -6.52
CA MET A 60 20.35 -28.23 -5.39
C MET A 60 19.79 -26.82 -5.23
N ASN A 61 19.38 -26.17 -6.34
CA ASN A 61 18.88 -24.80 -6.34
C ASN A 61 17.37 -24.75 -6.58
N ALA A 62 16.66 -25.88 -6.47
CA ALA A 62 15.26 -26.00 -6.81
C ALA A 62 14.35 -25.13 -5.92
N THR A 63 14.77 -24.89 -4.68
CA THR A 63 14.06 -24.06 -3.68
C THR A 63 14.59 -22.63 -3.58
N ASP A 64 15.64 -22.28 -4.35
CA ASP A 64 16.24 -20.96 -4.27
C ASP A 64 15.33 -19.91 -4.90
N LYS A 65 14.93 -18.93 -4.08
CA LYS A 65 14.25 -17.73 -4.58
C LYS A 65 15.21 -16.86 -5.39
N ARG A 66 14.84 -16.54 -6.64
CA ARG A 66 15.60 -15.64 -7.51
C ARG A 66 14.77 -14.39 -7.82
N ILE A 67 15.33 -13.21 -7.53
CA ILE A 67 14.66 -11.93 -7.73
C ILE A 67 15.41 -11.15 -8.80
N VAL A 68 14.68 -10.72 -9.82
CA VAL A 68 15.20 -9.90 -10.91
C VAL A 68 14.46 -8.58 -10.91
N LYS A 69 15.20 -7.49 -10.69
CA LYS A 69 14.66 -6.13 -10.83
C LYS A 69 14.75 -5.72 -12.29
N ILE A 70 13.64 -5.29 -12.86
CA ILE A 70 13.58 -4.85 -14.26
C ILE A 70 13.44 -3.34 -14.28
N SER A 71 14.39 -2.66 -14.94
CA SER A 71 14.31 -1.22 -15.17
C SER A 71 13.12 -0.90 -16.06
N THR A 72 12.24 -0.02 -15.61
CA THR A 72 11.05 0.39 -16.35
C THR A 72 11.42 1.39 -17.44
N SER A 73 11.65 0.90 -18.66
CA SER A 73 11.55 1.73 -19.86
C SER A 73 10.08 1.81 -20.31
N SER A 74 9.77 2.76 -21.19
CA SER A 74 8.41 3.09 -21.63
C SER A 74 7.61 1.94 -22.27
N ASN A 75 8.24 0.80 -22.57
CA ASN A 75 7.59 -0.42 -23.07
C ASN A 75 8.18 -1.68 -22.42
N LEU A 76 7.55 -2.15 -21.34
CA LEU A 76 7.96 -3.38 -20.63
C LEU A 76 7.39 -4.62 -21.35
N ASN A 77 8.18 -5.25 -22.22
CA ASN A 77 7.89 -6.59 -22.72
C ASN A 77 8.87 -7.58 -22.09
N VAL A 78 8.35 -8.56 -21.35
CA VAL A 78 9.14 -9.58 -20.65
C VAL A 78 8.82 -10.94 -21.25
N THR A 79 9.85 -11.60 -21.76
CA THR A 79 9.76 -12.94 -22.34
C THR A 79 10.44 -13.94 -21.42
N LEU A 80 9.71 -15.01 -21.09
CA LEU A 80 10.22 -16.13 -20.31
C LEU A 80 10.40 -17.33 -21.25
N SER A 81 11.63 -17.82 -21.39
CA SER A 81 11.92 -19.06 -22.12
C SER A 81 12.64 -20.03 -21.22
N GLY A 82 12.32 -21.32 -21.30
CA GLY A 82 12.95 -22.32 -20.47
C GLY A 82 13.00 -23.67 -21.15
N THR A 83 14.04 -24.44 -20.84
CA THR A 83 14.27 -25.79 -21.35
C THR A 83 14.67 -26.70 -20.20
N GLY A 84 14.14 -27.93 -20.17
CA GLY A 84 14.49 -28.91 -19.15
C GLY A 84 13.29 -29.67 -18.60
N ASN A 85 13.49 -30.32 -17.45
CA ASN A 85 12.51 -31.09 -16.72
C ASN A 85 12.29 -30.48 -15.33
N GLY A 86 11.03 -30.28 -14.97
CA GLY A 86 10.61 -29.66 -13.70
C GLY A 86 9.44 -28.71 -13.89
N GLN A 87 8.96 -28.14 -12.77
CA GLN A 87 7.96 -27.08 -12.77
C GLN A 87 8.54 -25.82 -12.14
N VAL A 88 8.17 -24.67 -12.69
CA VAL A 88 8.63 -23.36 -12.24
C VAL A 88 7.43 -22.44 -12.05
N ILE A 89 7.40 -21.72 -10.94
CA ILE A 89 6.44 -20.65 -10.69
C ILE A 89 7.14 -19.31 -10.92
N ALA A 90 6.81 -18.64 -12.02
CA ALA A 90 7.27 -17.28 -12.31
C ALA A 90 6.19 -16.26 -11.89
N GLN A 91 6.57 -15.22 -11.14
CA GLN A 91 5.65 -14.19 -10.68
C GLN A 91 6.21 -12.78 -10.96
N LEU A 92 5.42 -11.98 -11.69
CA LEU A 92 5.70 -10.58 -11.99
C LEU A 92 5.02 -9.69 -10.94
N ASN A 93 5.77 -8.89 -10.18
CA ASN A 93 5.19 -7.88 -9.29
C ASN A 93 5.44 -6.49 -9.86
N VAL A 94 4.33 -5.77 -10.10
CA VAL A 94 4.35 -4.41 -10.63
C VAL A 94 3.99 -3.45 -9.51
N PHE A 95 4.90 -2.54 -9.19
CA PHE A 95 4.67 -1.45 -8.25
C PHE A 95 4.47 -0.18 -9.04
N TYR A 96 3.37 0.53 -8.78
CA TYR A 96 3.01 1.73 -9.52
C TYR A 96 2.43 2.77 -8.59
N ASN A 97 2.75 4.02 -8.87
CA ASN A 97 2.15 5.16 -8.20
C ASN A 97 0.93 5.61 -9.00
N LEU A 98 -0.24 5.53 -8.40
CA LEU A 98 -1.42 6.15 -8.97
C LEU A 98 -1.40 7.64 -8.63
N ARG A 99 -1.59 8.49 -9.64
CA ARG A 99 -1.86 9.90 -9.41
C ARG A 99 -3.14 10.02 -8.60
N ASP A 100 -3.07 10.85 -7.58
CA ASP A 100 -4.24 11.17 -6.79
C ASP A 100 -5.24 11.94 -7.67
N SER A 101 -6.42 11.39 -7.84
CA SER A 101 -7.48 11.92 -8.69
C SER A 101 -8.82 11.50 -8.12
N PRO A 102 -9.87 12.35 -8.15
CA PRO A 102 -11.21 11.97 -7.72
C PRO A 102 -11.71 10.68 -8.37
N VAL A 103 -11.30 10.41 -9.61
CA VAL A 103 -11.65 9.18 -10.34
C VAL A 103 -10.92 7.96 -9.76
N VAL A 104 -9.63 8.10 -9.44
CA VAL A 104 -8.84 7.04 -8.79
C VAL A 104 -9.34 6.81 -7.36
N ARG A 105 -9.71 7.86 -6.63
CA ARG A 105 -10.34 7.75 -5.30
C ARG A 105 -11.62 6.95 -5.39
N ARG A 106 -12.53 7.30 -6.31
CA ARG A 106 -13.75 6.52 -6.59
C ARG A 106 -13.47 5.09 -7.06
N ALA A 107 -12.39 4.86 -7.79
CA ALA A 107 -11.96 3.53 -8.25
C ALA A 107 -11.33 2.66 -7.13
N ARG A 108 -10.63 3.26 -6.16
CA ARG A 108 -10.23 2.56 -4.92
C ARG A 108 -11.44 2.29 -4.03
N SER A 109 -12.40 3.20 -4.05
CA SER A 109 -13.74 3.00 -3.52
C SER A 109 -14.65 2.14 -4.44
N ALA A 110 -14.14 1.52 -5.52
CA ALA A 110 -14.99 0.86 -6.53
C ALA A 110 -15.17 -0.63 -6.28
N ALA A 111 -16.18 -0.93 -5.47
CA ALA A 111 -17.51 -1.36 -5.91
C ALA A 111 -18.46 -0.90 -4.77
N PRO A 112 -19.79 -0.82 -4.92
CA PRO A 112 -20.62 -0.30 -3.84
C PRO A 112 -20.49 -1.27 -2.65
N SER A 113 -19.71 -0.92 -1.63
CA SER A 113 -20.02 -1.36 -0.29
C SER A 113 -21.02 -0.33 0.23
N PRO A 114 -22.34 -0.48 0.00
CA PRO A 114 -23.29 0.35 0.73
C PRO A 114 -23.14 0.13 2.24
N SER A 115 -22.49 -0.97 2.64
CA SER A 115 -22.55 -1.52 3.97
C SER A 115 -21.63 -0.87 5.00
N TYR A 116 -20.55 -0.15 4.67
CA TYR A 116 -19.79 0.59 5.69
C TYR A 116 -19.90 2.09 5.43
N GLU A 117 -20.20 2.84 6.48
CA GLU A 117 -20.07 4.28 6.51
C GLU A 117 -18.91 4.64 7.43
N LEU A 118 -18.12 5.64 7.02
CA LEU A 118 -16.94 6.10 7.74
C LEU A 118 -16.91 7.62 7.71
N ASP A 119 -16.97 8.23 8.88
CA ASP A 119 -16.79 9.66 9.08
C ASP A 119 -15.55 9.91 9.93
N VAL A 120 -14.80 10.94 9.57
CA VAL A 120 -13.51 11.26 10.21
C VAL A 120 -13.47 12.74 10.56
N TYR A 121 -13.23 13.02 11.83
CA TYR A 121 -13.08 14.36 12.37
C TYR A 121 -11.68 14.49 12.96
N PHE A 122 -10.96 15.53 12.55
CA PHE A 122 -9.60 15.78 13.01
C PHE A 122 -9.55 17.10 13.78
N GLU A 123 -9.24 17.01 15.07
CA GLU A 123 -9.13 18.15 15.96
C GLU A 123 -7.65 18.43 16.26
N ASP A 124 -7.17 19.54 15.72
CA ASP A 124 -5.84 20.08 15.99
C ASP A 124 -5.95 21.14 17.08
N THR A 125 -5.85 20.70 18.34
CA THR A 125 -5.89 21.55 19.54
C THR A 125 -4.52 22.17 19.88
N GLY A 126 -3.47 21.85 19.12
CA GLY A 126 -2.12 22.36 19.35
C GLY A 126 -2.01 23.87 19.13
N VAL A 127 -1.27 24.58 19.98
CA VAL A 127 -1.18 26.05 19.89
C VAL A 127 -0.11 26.45 18.86
N ASN A 128 1.03 25.75 18.83
CA ASN A 128 2.21 26.18 18.09
C ASN A 128 2.80 25.10 17.17
N GLY A 129 2.24 23.90 17.12
CA GLY A 129 2.88 22.79 16.42
C GLY A 129 4.18 22.38 17.09
N SER A 130 4.23 22.42 18.43
CA SER A 130 5.41 22.00 19.18
C SER A 130 5.51 20.47 19.26
N ILE A 131 6.73 19.97 19.45
CA ILE A 131 6.94 18.55 19.79
C ILE A 131 6.24 18.25 21.12
N GLY A 132 5.56 17.11 21.20
CA GLY A 132 4.77 16.70 22.36
C GLY A 132 3.32 17.16 22.34
N GLU A 133 2.92 18.02 21.41
CA GLU A 133 1.50 18.38 21.24
C GLU A 133 0.67 17.15 20.86
N GLN A 134 -0.50 17.04 21.48
CA GLN A 134 -1.48 16.00 21.20
C GLN A 134 -2.55 16.53 20.26
N VAL A 135 -2.89 15.72 19.27
CA VAL A 135 -4.02 15.93 18.36
C VAL A 135 -4.91 14.70 18.44
N VAL A 136 -6.21 14.90 18.21
CA VAL A 136 -7.20 13.82 18.32
C VAL A 136 -7.87 13.63 16.97
N LEU A 137 -7.88 12.38 16.50
CA LEU A 137 -8.62 11.94 15.34
C LEU A 137 -9.81 11.10 15.81
N THR A 138 -11.02 11.56 15.58
CA THR A 138 -12.24 10.80 15.88
C THR A 138 -12.73 10.15 14.60
N ALA A 139 -12.69 8.82 14.56
CA ALA A 139 -13.21 8.02 13.45
C ALA A 139 -14.50 7.32 13.88
N CYS A 140 -15.60 7.60 13.21
CA CYS A 140 -16.90 7.00 13.45
C CYS A 140 -17.27 6.08 12.29
N THR A 141 -17.70 4.87 12.60
CA THR A 141 -18.13 3.92 11.56
C THR A 141 -19.39 3.19 11.98
N ARG A 142 -20.22 2.85 10.99
CA ARG A 142 -21.42 2.03 11.16
C ARG A 142 -21.59 1.09 9.98
N TRP A 143 -22.26 -0.02 10.26
CA TRP A 143 -22.64 -1.01 9.26
C TRP A 143 -24.08 -0.76 8.77
N MET A 144 -24.27 -0.75 7.46
CA MET A 144 -25.50 -0.45 6.74
C MET A 144 -26.11 -1.70 6.08
N GLY A 145 -25.54 -2.88 6.33
CA GLY A 145 -26.13 -4.15 5.91
C GLY A 145 -27.21 -4.62 6.88
N GLN A 146 -27.94 -5.68 6.48
CA GLN A 146 -29.14 -6.13 7.18
C GLN A 146 -28.87 -6.84 8.52
N ASP A 147 -27.77 -7.58 8.63
CA ASP A 147 -27.32 -8.26 9.85
C ASP A 147 -26.04 -7.63 10.37
N ALA A 148 -25.58 -7.97 11.58
CA ALA A 148 -24.26 -7.53 12.06
C ALA A 148 -23.14 -7.90 11.07
N SER A 149 -22.15 -7.02 10.90
CA SER A 149 -21.01 -7.31 10.04
C SER A 149 -20.19 -8.49 10.58
N GLY A 150 -19.36 -9.08 9.71
CA GLY A 150 -18.23 -9.87 10.17
C GLY A 150 -17.19 -9.02 10.90
N MET A 151 -16.03 -9.60 11.17
CA MET A 151 -14.92 -8.86 11.77
C MET A 151 -14.47 -7.72 10.83
N ALA A 152 -14.38 -6.52 11.38
CA ALA A 152 -14.01 -5.32 10.62
C ALA A 152 -12.66 -4.78 11.09
N LEU A 153 -11.85 -4.32 10.13
CA LEU A 153 -10.53 -3.77 10.38
C LEU A 153 -10.52 -2.29 9.99
N MET A 154 -10.26 -1.42 10.97
CA MET A 154 -9.96 -0.01 10.70
C MET A 154 -8.46 0.20 10.68
N GLU A 155 -7.94 0.76 9.60
CA GLU A 155 -6.55 1.16 9.45
C GLU A 155 -6.48 2.68 9.42
N THR A 156 -5.69 3.27 10.32
CA THR A 156 -5.45 4.70 10.38
C THR A 156 -3.99 4.98 10.10
N ASN A 157 -3.69 5.60 8.97
CA ASN A 157 -2.37 6.18 8.73
C ASN A 157 -2.25 7.48 9.54
N LEU A 158 -1.15 7.64 10.25
CA LEU A 158 -0.85 8.86 11.00
C LEU A 158 -0.27 9.93 10.08
N LEU A 159 -0.42 11.20 10.45
CA LEU A 159 0.27 12.29 9.76
C LEU A 159 1.78 12.14 9.96
N SER A 160 2.57 12.55 8.97
CA SER A 160 4.03 12.53 9.07
C SER A 160 4.51 13.30 10.30
N GLY A 161 5.38 12.68 11.10
CA GLY A 161 5.93 13.28 12.33
C GLY A 161 5.09 13.04 13.58
N PHE A 162 4.02 12.23 13.51
CA PHE A 162 3.22 11.81 14.66
C PHE A 162 3.44 10.34 15.00
N LEU A 163 3.24 10.03 16.28
CA LEU A 163 3.10 8.67 16.79
C LEU A 163 1.73 8.52 17.47
N GLY A 164 1.14 7.35 17.31
CA GLY A 164 -0.13 7.00 17.93
C GLY A 164 0.06 6.66 19.40
N ASP A 165 -0.91 7.02 20.23
CA ASP A 165 -1.02 6.42 21.56
C ASP A 165 -1.47 4.95 21.43
N ASP A 166 -0.87 4.07 22.22
CA ASP A 166 -1.23 2.66 22.29
C ASP A 166 -2.39 2.40 23.28
N LYS A 167 -2.79 3.41 24.06
CA LYS A 167 -3.80 3.31 25.13
C LYS A 167 -5.21 3.66 24.68
N ILE A 168 -5.64 3.15 23.54
CA ILE A 168 -7.06 3.24 23.14
C ILE A 168 -7.87 2.24 23.99
N ALA A 169 -8.90 2.74 24.67
CA ALA A 169 -9.73 1.90 25.52
C ALA A 169 -10.50 0.86 24.69
N LEU A 170 -10.31 -0.41 25.02
CA LEU A 170 -11.05 -1.52 24.42
C LEU A 170 -12.51 -1.46 24.86
N THR A 171 -13.40 -1.90 23.98
CA THR A 171 -14.84 -2.01 24.25
C THR A 171 -15.31 -3.43 23.95
N ASP A 172 -16.60 -3.70 24.13
CA ASP A 172 -17.14 -5.02 23.78
C ASP A 172 -16.92 -5.35 22.31
N ASN A 173 -17.00 -4.34 21.43
CA ASN A 173 -16.85 -4.49 19.99
C ASN A 173 -15.40 -4.31 19.52
N LEU A 174 -14.61 -3.44 20.15
CA LEU A 174 -13.18 -3.22 19.83
C LEU A 174 -12.28 -4.13 20.67
N LYS A 175 -11.73 -5.19 20.06
CA LYS A 175 -10.98 -6.23 20.80
C LYS A 175 -9.49 -6.03 20.83
N LEU A 176 -8.93 -5.45 19.78
CA LEU A 176 -7.49 -5.31 19.64
C LEU A 176 -7.16 -4.00 18.96
N VAL A 177 -6.08 -3.38 19.45
CA VAL A 177 -5.46 -2.20 18.88
C VAL A 177 -3.99 -2.51 18.71
N GLU A 178 -3.49 -2.41 17.48
CA GLU A 178 -2.08 -2.61 17.16
C GLU A 178 -1.51 -1.32 16.59
N THR A 179 -0.50 -0.78 17.27
CA THR A 179 0.21 0.41 16.82
C THR A 179 1.51 0.01 16.14
N SER A 180 1.70 0.47 14.90
CA SER A 180 2.94 0.31 14.14
C SER A 180 3.47 1.69 13.71
N THR A 181 4.67 1.71 13.11
CA THR A 181 5.30 2.98 12.71
C THR A 181 4.44 3.72 11.69
N GLY A 182 3.82 4.82 12.12
CA GLY A 182 2.98 5.66 11.26
C GLY A 182 1.59 5.09 10.96
N LYS A 183 1.16 4.00 11.62
CA LYS A 183 -0.17 3.42 11.45
C LYS A 183 -0.73 2.84 12.74
N ILE A 184 -2.05 2.82 12.85
CA ILE A 184 -2.79 2.12 13.90
C ILE A 184 -3.83 1.21 13.26
N HIS A 185 -3.95 -0.01 13.75
CA HIS A 185 -4.92 -1.00 13.33
C HIS A 185 -5.89 -1.27 14.48
N LEU A 186 -7.19 -1.16 14.22
CA LEU A 186 -8.25 -1.41 15.19
C LEU A 186 -9.14 -2.55 14.69
N TYR A 187 -9.29 -3.57 15.53
CA TYR A 187 -10.01 -4.80 15.19
C TYR A 187 -11.35 -4.85 15.91
N PHE A 188 -12.43 -4.77 15.13
CA PHE A 188 -13.80 -4.86 15.61
C PHE A 188 -14.36 -6.26 15.37
N VAL A 189 -14.98 -6.87 16.38
CA VAL A 189 -15.62 -8.21 16.23
C VAL A 189 -16.75 -8.17 15.21
N ASN A 190 -17.57 -7.14 15.31
CA ASN A 190 -18.66 -6.83 14.42
C ASN A 190 -19.01 -5.35 14.55
N LEU A 191 -19.71 -4.83 13.55
CA LEU A 191 -20.29 -3.51 13.50
C LEU A 191 -21.78 -3.66 13.14
N ASN A 192 -22.59 -2.77 13.69
CA ASN A 192 -24.04 -2.74 13.49
C ASN A 192 -24.46 -1.38 12.91
N GLU A 193 -25.76 -1.15 12.74
CA GLU A 193 -26.33 0.14 12.33
C GLU A 193 -25.97 1.29 13.29
N ASN A 194 -25.69 0.97 14.55
CA ASN A 194 -25.25 1.94 15.55
C ASN A 194 -23.82 2.42 15.26
N SER A 195 -23.66 3.74 15.21
CA SER A 195 -22.36 4.38 15.02
C SER A 195 -21.42 4.08 16.18
N THR A 196 -20.26 3.51 15.85
CA THR A 196 -19.14 3.23 16.76
C THR A 196 -18.02 4.21 16.46
N CYS A 197 -17.71 5.08 17.43
CA CYS A 197 -16.66 6.07 17.30
C CYS A 197 -15.44 5.71 18.16
N VAL A 198 -14.25 5.93 17.62
CA VAL A 198 -12.99 5.77 18.35
C VAL A 198 -12.18 7.05 18.26
N ASN A 199 -11.73 7.53 19.43
CA ASN A 199 -10.83 8.66 19.53
C ASN A 199 -9.39 8.15 19.52
N ILE A 200 -8.64 8.56 18.50
CA ILE A 200 -7.26 8.18 18.26
C ILE A 200 -6.39 9.38 18.59
N THR A 201 -5.78 9.35 19.77
CA THR A 201 -4.83 10.39 20.22
C THR A 201 -3.47 10.14 19.56
N GLN A 202 -2.89 11.19 19.00
CA GLN A 202 -1.58 11.15 18.36
C GLN A 202 -0.71 12.26 18.94
N HIS A 203 0.57 11.97 19.17
CA HIS A 203 1.53 12.93 19.70
C HIS A 203 2.59 13.27 18.66
N ARG A 204 2.93 14.55 18.54
CA ARG A 204 3.94 15.02 17.60
C ARG A 204 5.35 14.71 18.12
N VAL A 205 6.13 13.97 17.34
CA VAL A 205 7.52 13.63 17.67
C VAL A 205 8.55 14.31 16.77
N ALA A 206 8.14 14.78 15.60
CA ALA A 206 9.02 15.48 14.67
C ALA A 206 8.34 16.71 14.06
N PRO A 207 9.10 17.78 13.79
CA PRO A 207 8.59 18.92 13.06
C PRO A 207 8.47 18.62 11.57
N VAL A 208 7.25 18.69 11.03
CA VAL A 208 6.98 18.47 9.61
C VAL A 208 6.12 19.62 9.09
N ALA A 209 6.57 20.24 7.99
CA ALA A 209 5.84 21.28 7.26
C ALA A 209 5.30 20.73 5.95
N LYS A 210 4.28 21.39 5.40
CA LYS A 210 3.61 20.99 4.15
C LYS A 210 3.16 19.53 4.19
N THR A 211 2.60 19.11 5.33
CA THR A 211 2.11 17.74 5.50
C THR A 211 1.04 17.42 4.47
N MET A 212 1.15 16.23 3.87
CA MET A 212 0.11 15.67 3.01
C MET A 212 -1.04 15.10 3.84
N GLU A 213 -2.13 14.77 3.16
CA GLU A 213 -3.29 14.09 3.74
C GLU A 213 -2.91 12.68 4.19
N ALA A 214 -3.48 12.26 5.31
CA ALA A 214 -3.43 10.88 5.79
C ALA A 214 -4.78 10.19 5.53
N LEU A 215 -4.80 8.86 5.63
CA LEU A 215 -5.92 8.02 5.25
C LEU A 215 -6.42 7.22 6.46
N VAL A 216 -7.74 7.18 6.63
CA VAL A 216 -8.44 6.19 7.46
C VAL A 216 -9.21 5.28 6.53
N SER A 217 -9.16 3.97 6.76
CA SER A 217 -9.96 3.02 6.01
C SER A 217 -10.63 2.01 6.93
N ILE A 218 -11.85 1.63 6.60
CA ILE A 218 -12.58 0.52 7.22
C ILE A 218 -12.81 -0.55 6.16
N SER A 219 -12.56 -1.81 6.50
CA SER A 219 -12.74 -2.94 5.58
C SER A 219 -13.24 -4.19 6.28
N ASP A 220 -13.92 -5.06 5.55
CA ASP A 220 -14.17 -6.42 6.01
C ASP A 220 -12.85 -7.20 6.09
N TYR A 221 -12.59 -7.87 7.22
CA TYR A 221 -11.36 -8.62 7.43
C TYR A 221 -11.21 -9.82 6.49
N TYR A 222 -12.31 -10.48 6.15
CA TYR A 222 -12.31 -11.66 5.27
C TYR A 222 -12.37 -11.26 3.79
N GLU A 223 -12.91 -10.08 3.49
CA GLU A 223 -12.95 -9.51 2.13
C GLU A 223 -12.34 -8.09 2.03
N PRO A 224 -11.00 -7.93 2.14
CA PRO A 224 -10.34 -6.60 2.21
C PRO A 224 -10.53 -5.70 0.98
N ARG A 225 -11.03 -6.27 -0.13
CA ARG A 225 -11.42 -5.48 -1.33
C ARG A 225 -12.67 -4.63 -1.07
N THR A 226 -13.49 -5.02 -0.10
CA THR A 226 -14.63 -4.23 0.37
C THR A 226 -14.13 -3.25 1.44
N ARG A 227 -13.82 -2.03 1.03
CA ARG A 227 -13.29 -1.00 1.94
C ARG A 227 -13.78 0.39 1.59
N VAL A 228 -13.96 1.20 2.63
CA VAL A 228 -14.23 2.64 2.53
C VAL A 228 -13.01 3.38 3.05
N GLU A 229 -12.65 4.46 2.35
CA GLU A 229 -11.47 5.28 2.63
C GLU A 229 -11.89 6.74 2.81
N MET A 230 -11.41 7.37 3.88
CA MET A 230 -11.54 8.80 4.13
C MET A 230 -10.18 9.44 4.36
N GLN A 231 -10.01 10.66 3.87
CA GLN A 231 -8.78 11.43 4.02
C GLN A 231 -8.96 12.50 5.08
N TYR A 232 -7.91 12.74 5.86
CA TYR A 232 -7.87 13.83 6.83
C TYR A 232 -6.55 14.59 6.76
N LYS A 233 -6.55 15.85 7.21
CA LYS A 233 -5.43 16.77 7.08
C LYS A 233 -5.36 17.74 8.24
N SER A 234 -4.15 18.04 8.71
CA SER A 234 -3.94 19.24 9.52
C SER A 234 -3.79 20.46 8.62
N LEU A 235 -4.76 21.39 8.71
CA LEU A 235 -4.72 22.67 8.00
C LEU A 235 -3.55 23.55 8.48
N LYS A 236 -3.16 23.42 9.75
CA LYS A 236 -2.02 24.16 10.30
C LYS A 236 -0.73 23.66 9.65
N LEU A 237 -0.45 22.36 9.77
CA LEU A 237 0.82 21.78 9.29
C LEU A 237 0.96 21.82 7.77
N SER A 238 -0.16 21.79 7.04
CA SER A 238 -0.12 21.94 5.60
C SER A 238 0.25 23.34 5.14
N ASN A 239 -0.06 24.37 5.94
CA ASN A 239 0.17 25.77 5.61
C ASN A 239 1.50 26.30 6.17
N ILE A 240 2.10 25.62 7.15
CA ILE A 240 3.42 25.96 7.69
C ILE A 240 4.47 25.95 6.56
N THR A 241 5.23 27.03 6.48
CA THR A 241 6.34 27.17 5.53
C THR A 241 7.60 26.52 6.07
N LEU A 242 8.45 26.02 5.18
CA LEU A 242 9.71 25.39 5.59
C LEU A 242 10.61 26.35 6.39
N GLN A 243 10.64 27.64 6.02
CA GLN A 243 11.41 28.69 6.71
C GLN A 243 11.02 28.85 8.18
N SER A 244 9.74 28.67 8.51
CA SER A 244 9.27 28.76 9.89
C SER A 244 9.77 27.62 10.78
N LEU A 245 10.24 26.50 10.21
CA LEU A 245 10.78 25.37 10.97
C LEU A 245 12.28 25.46 11.20
N CYS A 246 13.06 25.94 10.22
CA CYS A 246 14.53 25.93 10.27
C CYS A 246 15.16 27.32 10.53
N GLY A 247 14.37 28.38 10.66
CA GLY A 247 14.85 29.73 10.96
C GLY A 247 15.45 30.43 9.74
N GLU A 248 16.22 31.50 9.96
CA GLU A 248 16.72 32.36 8.87
C GLU A 248 17.80 31.69 7.98
N ASN A 249 18.50 30.66 8.47
CA ASN A 249 19.58 29.96 7.76
C ASN A 249 19.18 28.54 7.31
N CYS A 250 18.06 28.41 6.62
CA CYS A 250 17.61 27.13 6.06
C CYS A 250 18.37 26.75 4.77
N THR A 251 19.15 25.68 4.80
CA THR A 251 19.62 24.99 3.59
C THR A 251 18.76 23.75 3.34
N PHE A 252 18.07 23.72 2.21
CA PHE A 252 17.19 22.61 1.86
C PHE A 252 17.94 21.59 1.00
N GLN A 253 17.98 20.34 1.47
CA GLN A 253 18.40 19.21 0.65
C GLN A 253 17.16 18.41 0.25
N SER A 254 16.83 18.43 -1.03
CA SER A 254 15.81 17.54 -1.58
C SER A 254 16.44 16.19 -1.90
N ASN A 255 15.86 15.11 -1.38
CA ASN A 255 16.14 13.76 -1.83
C ASN A 255 15.45 13.43 -3.17
N VAL A 256 14.60 14.33 -3.66
CA VAL A 256 13.94 14.25 -4.97
C VAL A 256 14.66 15.19 -5.95
N LEU A 257 15.27 14.62 -6.99
CA LEU A 257 15.78 15.38 -8.13
C LEU A 257 14.58 15.94 -8.90
N ALA A 258 14.19 17.18 -8.59
CA ALA A 258 13.27 17.92 -9.44
C ALA A 258 14.03 18.29 -10.72
N ASN A 259 13.57 17.80 -11.87
CA ASN A 259 14.05 18.33 -13.16
C ASN A 259 13.59 19.78 -13.26
N THR A 260 14.54 20.70 -13.10
CA THR A 260 14.34 22.14 -13.17
C THR A 260 14.08 22.56 -14.62
N THR A 261 12.83 22.55 -15.07
CA THR A 261 12.39 23.48 -16.11
C THR A 261 11.69 24.63 -15.41
N THR A 262 12.46 25.68 -15.12
CA THR A 262 11.98 26.98 -14.67
C THR A 262 10.99 27.55 -15.68
N ALA A 263 9.69 27.52 -15.39
CA ALA A 263 8.74 28.42 -16.02
C ALA A 263 8.68 29.71 -15.19
N LYS A 264 9.45 30.72 -15.60
CA LYS A 264 9.15 32.13 -15.28
C LYS A 264 7.82 32.45 -15.97
N ALA A 265 6.79 32.79 -15.19
CA ALA A 265 5.56 33.34 -15.73
C ALA A 265 5.51 34.85 -15.45
N SER A 266 6.08 35.62 -16.36
CA SER A 266 5.69 37.00 -16.65
C SER A 266 5.22 37.01 -18.10
N GLY A 267 3.97 37.40 -18.35
CA GLY A 267 3.47 37.63 -19.71
C GLY A 267 2.15 36.93 -20.03
N ILE A 268 1.12 37.75 -20.21
CA ILE A 268 -0.15 37.45 -20.85
C ILE A 268 0.11 37.02 -22.31
N MET A 269 -0.52 35.95 -22.79
CA MET A 269 -1.28 35.90 -24.06
C MET A 269 -1.87 34.51 -24.35
N SER A 270 -2.98 34.56 -25.08
CA SER A 270 -3.92 33.52 -25.52
C SER A 270 -3.35 32.37 -26.36
N GLY A 271 -4.05 31.24 -26.38
CA GLY A 271 -4.02 30.32 -27.52
C GLY A 271 -4.14 28.84 -27.18
N SER A 272 -5.33 28.29 -27.45
CA SER A 272 -5.66 26.90 -27.82
C SER A 272 -4.61 25.77 -27.69
N GLY A 273 -5.01 24.73 -26.96
CA GLY A 273 -4.84 23.32 -27.33
C GLY A 273 -3.43 22.73 -27.31
N MET A 274 -3.16 21.88 -26.31
CA MET A 274 -2.70 20.48 -26.48
C MET A 274 -2.27 19.88 -25.13
N ASN A 275 -2.65 18.62 -24.96
CA ASN A 275 -2.46 17.76 -23.79
C ASN A 275 -1.00 17.29 -23.68
N PRO A 276 -0.36 17.26 -22.49
CA PRO A 276 0.77 16.37 -22.27
C PRO A 276 0.51 15.42 -21.10
N PHE A 277 0.25 14.15 -21.43
CA PHE A 277 0.33 13.03 -20.51
C PHE A 277 1.81 12.76 -20.17
N LEU A 278 2.18 12.85 -18.90
CA LEU A 278 3.51 12.47 -18.39
C LEU A 278 3.35 11.33 -17.37
N TRP A 279 3.64 10.10 -17.81
CA TRP A 279 3.66 8.92 -16.95
C TRP A 279 5.00 8.83 -16.22
N PHE A 280 4.98 8.78 -14.89
CA PHE A 280 6.15 8.42 -14.08
C PHE A 280 6.08 6.91 -13.80
N LEU A 281 7.04 6.16 -14.35
CA LEU A 281 7.24 4.74 -14.12
C LEU A 281 8.34 4.54 -13.06
N MET A 282 8.09 3.66 -12.09
CA MET A 282 9.08 3.14 -11.14
C MET A 282 9.13 1.60 -11.24
N PRO A 283 10.25 0.97 -10.83
CA PRO A 283 10.63 -0.36 -11.29
C PRO A 283 9.67 -1.47 -10.88
N ALA A 284 9.34 -2.34 -11.84
CA ALA A 284 8.72 -3.63 -11.59
C ALA A 284 9.78 -4.61 -11.06
N ALA A 285 9.42 -5.40 -10.04
CA ALA A 285 10.28 -6.46 -9.51
C ALA A 285 9.65 -7.81 -9.82
N PHE A 286 10.36 -8.69 -10.51
CA PHE A 286 9.95 -10.08 -10.66
C PHE A 286 10.38 -10.87 -9.43
N TYR A 287 9.47 -11.66 -8.90
CA TYR A 287 9.74 -12.58 -7.80
C TYR A 287 9.59 -14.00 -8.33
N LEU A 288 10.68 -14.74 -8.49
CA LEU A 288 10.62 -16.20 -8.57
C LEU A 288 10.83 -16.73 -7.15
N SER A 289 9.73 -16.98 -6.44
CA SER A 289 9.75 -17.60 -5.12
C SER A 289 9.13 -18.98 -5.23
N TRP A 290 9.97 -20.01 -5.10
CA TRP A 290 9.54 -21.37 -4.80
C TRP A 290 9.73 -21.59 -3.29
N MET A 291 8.71 -22.15 -2.63
CA MET A 291 8.77 -22.47 -1.20
C MET A 291 9.41 -23.85 -1.07
N GLY A 292 10.65 -23.89 -0.57
CA GLY A 292 11.13 -25.04 0.17
C GLY A 292 10.57 -24.97 1.58
N LEU A 293 10.02 -26.09 2.05
CA LEU A 293 9.81 -26.36 3.48
C LEU A 293 11.13 -26.25 4.24
#